data_AF-A0AA86QSZ6-F1
#
_entry.id   AF-A0AA86QSZ6-F1
#
_cell.length_a   1.000
_cell.length_b   1.000
_cell.length_c   1.000
_cell.angle_alpha   90.00
_cell.angle_beta   90.00
_cell.angle_gamma   90.00
#
_symmetry.space_group_name_H-M   'P 1'
#
loop_
_entity.id
_entity.type
_entity.pdbx_description
1 polymer ?
#
loop_
_entity_poly.entity_id
_entity_poly.type
_entity_poly.pdbx_seq_one_letter_code
_entity_poly.pdbx_strand_id
1 'polypeptide(L)'
;MQADVTIDKYFDAIIENKLQIVKSAPKKYIKRVDQREQSAQIVTNCPSIFYAILYFRNEILNYLLDNKAPIYTTEKLQVQLLDDPEPLDVEKNTSALLFALCVNNAYAVKTLFDSFPELVLKSSKAGTSILELSVRFNNESCKQIWQNVKVLKTLIGHQNKVKLNPLQTACLFGRNEILRFWYKMMSMFDELRAEFFKAALMLNDNFNNIVELAEELIDFEACETTEDDKFDSLDIAQLIMKDALEYAESYKDFDPAIKKLLQQLTNQTSEARTTTCCNRHRVQRRRIRYDTKLNIQRKSRTNEKRRSQ
;
A
#
# COMPACT_ATOMS: atom_id res chain seq x y z
N MET A 1 -15.07 -5.70 49.92
CA MET A 1 -14.78 -4.33 49.44
C MET A 1 -13.81 -4.45 48.29
N GLN A 2 -14.18 -4.03 47.07
CA GLN A 2 -13.20 -3.91 45.99
C GLN A 2 -12.28 -2.73 46.33
N ALA A 3 -10.97 -2.95 46.34
CA ALA A 3 -10.01 -1.86 46.51
C ALA A 3 -10.15 -0.89 45.34
N ASP A 4 -10.23 0.41 45.63
CA ASP A 4 -10.30 1.43 44.58
C ASP A 4 -9.08 1.34 43.66
N VAL A 5 -9.32 1.22 42.36
CA VAL A 5 -8.29 1.22 41.33
C VAL A 5 -7.77 2.65 41.18
N THR A 6 -6.50 2.87 41.51
CA THR A 6 -5.83 4.17 41.30
C THR A 6 -5.52 4.39 39.81
N ILE A 7 -5.25 5.64 39.41
CA ILE A 7 -4.91 5.95 38.02
C ILE A 7 -3.61 5.25 37.57
N ASP A 8 -2.63 5.15 38.45
CA ASP A 8 -1.37 4.46 38.16
C ASP A 8 -1.60 2.97 37.92
N LYS A 9 -2.37 2.31 38.81
CA LYS A 9 -2.78 0.91 38.65
C LYS A 9 -3.60 0.66 37.39
N TYR A 10 -4.35 1.66 36.93
CA TYR A 10 -5.08 1.59 35.67
C TYR A 10 -4.13 1.56 34.46
N PHE A 11 -3.10 2.42 34.42
CA PHE A 11 -2.12 2.39 33.35
C PHE A 11 -1.24 1.14 33.39
N ASP A 12 -0.83 0.69 34.59
CA ASP A 12 -0.14 -0.60 34.75
C ASP A 12 -0.99 -1.76 34.23
N ALA A 13 -2.29 -1.76 34.54
CA ALA A 13 -3.20 -2.77 34.03
C ALA A 13 -3.31 -2.78 32.49
N ILE A 14 -3.14 -1.63 31.82
CA ILE A 14 -3.07 -1.60 30.35
C ILE A 14 -1.76 -2.26 29.89
N ILE A 15 -0.62 -1.81 30.42
CA ILE A 15 0.71 -2.34 30.06
C ILE A 15 0.78 -3.86 30.29
N GLU A 16 0.24 -4.34 31.41
CA GLU A 16 0.24 -5.75 31.83
C GLU A 16 -0.92 -6.59 31.26
N ASN A 17 -1.75 -6.02 30.36
CA ASN A 17 -2.89 -6.70 29.73
C ASN A 17 -3.99 -7.20 30.70
N LYS A 18 -4.24 -6.50 31.81
CA LYS A 18 -5.25 -6.85 32.83
C LYS A 18 -6.61 -6.21 32.52
N LEU A 19 -7.30 -6.70 31.47
CA LEU A 19 -8.57 -6.15 30.98
C LEU A 19 -9.64 -5.96 32.06
N GLN A 20 -9.77 -6.89 33.02
CA GLN A 20 -10.79 -6.79 34.07
C GLN A 20 -10.56 -5.60 35.01
N ILE A 21 -9.30 -5.28 35.31
CA ILE A 21 -8.96 -4.11 36.12
C ILE A 21 -9.28 -2.84 35.33
N VAL A 22 -8.91 -2.79 34.06
CA VAL A 22 -9.23 -1.67 33.15
C VAL A 22 -10.75 -1.43 33.08
N LYS A 23 -11.55 -2.50 32.98
CA LYS A 23 -13.02 -2.44 32.96
C LYS A 23 -13.63 -1.95 34.29
N SER A 24 -13.03 -2.31 35.41
CA SER A 24 -13.48 -1.91 36.74
C SER A 24 -13.08 -0.48 37.13
N ALA A 25 -12.13 0.12 36.41
CA ALA A 25 -11.63 1.45 36.72
C ALA A 25 -12.66 2.55 36.42
N PRO A 26 -12.61 3.69 37.15
CA PRO A 26 -13.48 4.83 36.86
C PRO A 26 -13.39 5.28 35.39
N LYS A 27 -14.52 5.36 34.68
CA LYS A 27 -14.59 5.76 33.25
C LYS A 27 -13.87 7.09 32.93
N LYS A 28 -13.74 7.98 33.91
CA LYS A 28 -12.99 9.25 33.76
C LYS A 28 -11.50 9.03 33.44
N TYR A 29 -10.92 7.88 33.80
CA TYR A 29 -9.51 7.56 33.52
C TYR A 29 -9.24 7.29 32.04
N ILE A 30 -10.24 6.83 31.28
CA ILE A 30 -10.12 6.60 29.83
C ILE A 30 -9.70 7.87 29.09
N LYS A 31 -10.15 9.04 29.54
CA LYS A 31 -9.83 10.35 28.97
C LYS A 31 -8.59 11.01 29.57
N ARG A 32 -7.93 10.37 30.54
CA ARG A 32 -6.72 10.89 31.15
C ARG A 32 -5.50 10.41 30.38
N VAL A 33 -4.43 11.15 30.56
CA VAL A 33 -3.08 10.79 30.13
C VAL A 33 -2.28 10.36 31.34
N ASP A 34 -1.26 9.54 31.11
CA ASP A 34 -0.34 9.11 32.15
C ASP A 34 0.58 10.27 32.56
N GLN A 35 0.61 10.61 33.85
CA GLN A 35 1.40 11.73 34.39
C GLN A 35 2.61 11.25 35.20
N ARG A 36 2.87 9.93 35.20
CA ARG A 36 4.02 9.34 35.87
C ARG A 36 5.32 9.73 35.17
N GLU A 37 6.41 9.66 35.90
CA GLU A 37 7.75 9.95 35.40
C GLU A 37 8.13 8.97 34.27
N GLN A 38 8.73 9.51 33.22
CA GLN A 38 9.16 8.74 32.05
C GLN A 38 10.09 7.60 32.49
N SER A 39 9.87 6.40 31.96
CA SER A 39 10.76 5.26 32.14
C SER A 39 10.80 4.42 30.86
N ALA A 40 11.52 3.29 30.88
CA ALA A 40 11.54 2.36 29.75
C ALA A 40 10.14 1.85 29.36
N GLN A 41 9.21 1.78 30.33
CA GLN A 41 7.85 1.32 30.09
C GLN A 41 6.79 2.43 30.12
N ILE A 42 7.10 3.55 30.77
CA ILE A 42 6.16 4.64 31.01
C ILE A 42 6.48 5.80 30.07
N VAL A 43 5.49 6.19 29.27
CA VAL A 43 5.53 7.37 28.41
C VAL A 43 4.70 8.48 29.07
N THR A 44 5.35 9.54 29.54
CA THR A 44 4.65 10.67 30.16
C THR A 44 3.75 11.37 29.13
N ASN A 45 2.58 11.83 29.58
CA ASN A 45 1.49 12.39 28.79
C ASN A 45 0.86 11.44 27.75
N CYS A 46 1.16 10.14 27.80
CA CYS A 46 0.62 9.16 26.87
C CYS A 46 -0.85 8.84 27.19
N PRO A 47 -1.77 8.94 26.22
CA PRO A 47 -3.16 8.50 26.39
C PRO A 47 -3.26 6.97 26.53
N SER A 48 -4.29 6.51 27.25
CA SER A 48 -4.53 5.06 27.46
C SER A 48 -4.60 4.24 26.17
N ILE A 49 -5.17 4.77 25.09
CA ILE A 49 -5.24 4.07 23.81
C ILE A 49 -3.87 3.87 23.16
N PHE A 50 -2.94 4.81 23.34
CA PHE A 50 -1.59 4.72 22.79
C PHE A 50 -0.79 3.64 23.51
N TYR A 51 -0.98 3.47 24.82
CA TYR A 51 -0.44 2.31 25.54
C TYR A 51 -0.97 0.98 25.00
N ALA A 52 -2.28 0.87 24.74
CA ALA A 52 -2.85 -0.35 24.19
C ALA A 52 -2.27 -0.68 22.80
N ILE A 53 -1.97 0.34 22.00
CA ILE A 53 -1.33 0.20 20.69
C ILE A 53 0.15 -0.19 20.83
N LEU A 54 0.91 0.54 21.65
CA LEU A 54 2.35 0.31 21.87
C LEU A 54 2.64 -1.08 22.42
N TYR A 55 1.79 -1.60 23.31
CA TYR A 55 1.96 -2.90 23.95
C TYR A 55 1.10 -4.02 23.34
N PHE A 56 0.52 -3.81 22.15
CA PHE A 56 -0.26 -4.82 21.42
C PHE A 56 -1.42 -5.44 22.24
N ARG A 57 -2.14 -4.60 22.99
CA ARG A 57 -3.22 -4.99 23.91
C ARG A 57 -4.58 -4.90 23.21
N ASN A 58 -4.80 -5.80 22.25
CA ASN A 58 -5.94 -5.76 21.31
C ASN A 58 -7.32 -5.68 21.99
N GLU A 59 -7.57 -6.50 23.02
CA GLU A 59 -8.85 -6.48 23.73
C GLU A 59 -9.08 -5.18 24.50
N ILE A 60 -8.01 -4.63 25.08
CA ILE A 60 -8.05 -3.35 25.79
C ILE A 60 -8.26 -2.22 24.79
N LEU A 61 -7.61 -2.25 23.62
CA LEU A 61 -7.82 -1.29 22.54
C LEU A 61 -9.31 -1.22 22.16
N ASN A 62 -9.95 -2.37 21.90
CA ASN A 62 -11.37 -2.41 21.56
C ASN A 62 -12.23 -1.81 22.67
N TYR A 63 -11.98 -2.21 23.93
CA TYR A 63 -12.70 -1.66 25.07
C TYR A 63 -12.56 -0.13 25.18
N LEU A 64 -11.35 0.41 24.97
CA LEU A 64 -11.10 1.85 25.00
C LEU A 64 -11.83 2.57 23.86
N LEU A 65 -11.87 1.99 22.66
CA LEU A 65 -12.60 2.52 21.52
C LEU A 65 -14.11 2.55 21.76
N ASP A 66 -14.69 1.46 22.27
CA ASP A 66 -16.11 1.37 22.63
C ASP A 66 -16.51 2.44 23.66
N ASN A 67 -15.56 2.86 24.50
CA ASN A 67 -15.76 3.88 25.52
C ASN A 67 -15.27 5.28 25.10
N LYS A 68 -15.08 5.51 23.79
CA LYS A 68 -14.74 6.82 23.20
C LYS A 68 -13.46 7.41 23.79
N ALA A 69 -12.41 6.60 23.95
CA ALA A 69 -11.10 7.08 24.32
C ALA A 69 -10.59 8.15 23.32
N PRO A 70 -9.84 9.17 23.77
CA PRO A 70 -9.23 10.14 22.87
C PRO A 70 -8.24 9.46 21.91
N ILE A 71 -8.48 9.63 20.61
CA ILE A 71 -7.68 9.02 19.53
C ILE A 71 -6.58 9.95 18.99
N TYR A 72 -6.25 11.03 19.68
CA TYR A 72 -5.20 11.97 19.32
C TYR A 72 -4.31 12.26 20.53
N THR A 73 -3.02 12.46 20.30
CA THR A 73 -2.11 12.99 21.32
C THR A 73 -2.45 14.44 21.64
N THR A 74 -2.45 14.81 22.92
CA THR A 74 -2.63 16.20 23.34
C THR A 74 -1.31 16.95 23.46
N GLU A 75 -0.20 16.23 23.61
CA GLU A 75 1.15 16.77 23.77
C GLU A 75 2.15 15.98 22.91
N LYS A 76 3.38 16.50 22.76
CA LYS A 76 4.49 15.75 22.14
C LYS A 76 4.87 14.59 23.08
N LEU A 77 5.08 13.40 22.53
CA LEU A 77 5.53 12.22 23.27
C LEU A 77 6.91 11.78 22.76
N GLN A 78 7.71 11.19 23.65
CA GLN A 78 8.92 10.47 23.29
C GLN A 78 8.75 9.01 23.67
N VAL A 79 8.74 8.13 22.68
CA VAL A 79 8.41 6.72 22.86
C VAL A 79 9.65 5.88 22.55
N GLN A 80 10.19 5.20 23.56
CA GLN A 80 11.23 4.20 23.34
C GLN A 80 10.60 2.91 22.82
N LEU A 81 10.95 2.50 21.60
CA LEU A 81 10.59 1.18 21.08
C LEU A 81 11.62 0.16 21.56
N LEU A 82 11.20 -1.08 21.79
CA LEU A 82 12.09 -2.14 22.33
C LEU A 82 13.25 -2.47 21.38
N ASP A 83 12.99 -2.42 20.08
CA ASP A 83 13.93 -2.84 19.03
C ASP A 83 14.59 -1.66 18.29
N ASP A 84 14.29 -0.41 18.67
CA ASP A 84 14.84 0.78 18.04
C ASP A 84 15.75 1.52 19.03
N PRO A 85 17.03 1.78 18.70
CA PRO A 85 17.91 2.56 19.56
C PRO A 85 17.48 4.03 19.68
N GLU A 86 16.76 4.58 18.70
CA GLU A 86 16.32 5.97 18.71
C GLU A 86 14.87 6.07 19.21
N PRO A 87 14.57 7.00 20.15
CA PRO A 87 13.20 7.20 20.58
C PRO A 87 12.36 7.79 19.44
N LEU A 88 11.16 7.24 19.28
CA LEU A 88 10.16 7.75 18.36
C LEU A 88 9.54 9.04 18.93
N ASP A 89 9.85 10.16 18.28
CA ASP A 89 9.23 11.45 18.55
C ASP A 89 7.81 11.51 17.94
N VAL A 90 6.79 11.52 18.79
CA VAL A 90 5.37 11.62 18.37
C VAL A 90 4.89 13.05 18.59
N GLU A 91 4.59 13.76 17.51
CA GLU A 91 4.10 15.14 17.59
C GLU A 91 2.71 15.24 18.26
N LYS A 92 2.40 16.44 18.78
CA LYS A 92 1.06 16.81 19.23
C LYS A 92 0.04 16.66 18.10
N ASN A 93 -1.18 16.24 18.44
CA ASN A 93 -2.28 15.94 17.52
C ASN A 93 -2.00 14.79 16.55
N THR A 94 -1.04 13.91 16.85
CA THR A 94 -0.86 12.67 16.10
C THR A 94 -2.03 11.75 16.39
N SER A 95 -2.66 11.21 15.34
CA SER A 95 -3.77 10.25 15.51
C SER A 95 -3.26 8.88 15.95
N ALA A 96 -4.10 8.14 16.65
CA ALA A 96 -3.84 6.77 17.06
C ALA A 96 -3.53 5.87 15.86
N LEU A 97 -4.15 6.13 14.69
CA LEU A 97 -3.91 5.38 13.47
C LEU A 97 -2.49 5.61 12.90
N LEU A 98 -2.03 6.87 12.88
CA LEU A 98 -0.65 7.19 12.47
C LEU A 98 0.35 6.54 13.43
N PHE A 99 0.09 6.61 14.74
CA PHE A 99 0.93 5.98 15.74
C PHE A 99 0.98 4.44 15.60
N ALA A 100 -0.17 3.80 15.34
CA ALA A 100 -0.24 2.36 15.10
C ALA A 100 0.61 1.89 13.91
N LEU A 101 0.74 2.72 12.86
CA LEU A 101 1.65 2.44 11.74
C LEU A 101 3.11 2.51 12.15
N CYS A 102 3.49 3.56 12.90
CA CYS A 102 4.86 3.74 13.37
C CYS A 102 5.34 2.58 14.25
N VAL A 103 4.46 2.03 15.09
CA VAL A 103 4.79 0.89 15.96
C VAL A 103 4.55 -0.48 15.31
N ASN A 104 4.19 -0.51 14.02
CA ASN A 104 3.87 -1.72 13.26
C ASN A 104 2.83 -2.64 13.93
N ASN A 105 1.74 -2.06 14.46
CA ASN A 105 0.65 -2.82 15.05
C ASN A 105 -0.49 -3.04 14.04
N ALA A 106 -0.41 -4.13 13.27
CA ALA A 106 -1.36 -4.44 12.20
C ALA A 106 -2.81 -4.56 12.68
N TYR A 107 -3.02 -5.10 13.88
CA TYR A 107 -4.34 -5.20 14.47
C TYR A 107 -4.91 -3.82 14.75
N ALA A 108 -4.13 -2.95 15.41
CA ALA A 108 -4.55 -1.60 15.71
C ALA A 108 -4.81 -0.78 14.45
N VAL A 109 -3.96 -0.90 13.43
CA VAL A 109 -4.16 -0.24 12.13
C VAL A 109 -5.51 -0.66 11.54
N LYS A 110 -5.78 -1.96 11.44
CA LYS A 110 -7.05 -2.48 10.93
C LYS A 110 -8.24 -1.94 11.72
N THR A 111 -8.23 -2.11 13.03
CA THR A 111 -9.33 -1.72 13.91
C THR A 111 -9.62 -0.23 13.84
N LEU A 112 -8.58 0.61 13.86
CA LEU A 112 -8.73 2.07 13.78
C LEU A 112 -9.17 2.52 12.39
N PHE A 113 -8.68 1.88 11.34
CA PHE A 113 -9.07 2.16 9.96
C PHE A 113 -10.55 1.84 9.72
N ASP A 114 -11.01 0.69 10.21
CA ASP A 114 -12.41 0.26 10.09
C ASP A 114 -13.36 1.15 10.93
N SER A 115 -12.91 1.57 12.12
CA SER A 115 -13.74 2.36 13.05
C SER A 115 -13.76 3.86 12.74
N PHE A 116 -12.66 4.40 12.19
CA PHE A 116 -12.46 5.83 11.94
C PHE A 116 -11.82 6.05 10.55
N PRO A 117 -12.54 5.73 9.47
CA PRO A 117 -12.00 5.82 8.11
C PRO A 117 -11.59 7.24 7.74
N GLU A 118 -12.12 8.28 8.39
CA GLU A 118 -11.72 9.68 8.17
C GLU A 118 -10.30 10.00 8.64
N LEU A 119 -9.72 9.19 9.53
CA LEU A 119 -8.35 9.38 10.01
C LEU A 119 -7.31 9.25 8.90
N VAL A 120 -7.65 8.53 7.82
CA VAL A 120 -6.74 8.34 6.67
C VAL A 120 -6.45 9.66 5.96
N LEU A 121 -7.38 10.62 6.03
CA LEU A 121 -7.24 11.93 5.40
C LEU A 121 -6.45 12.91 6.27
N LYS A 122 -6.17 12.55 7.53
CA LYS A 122 -5.38 13.38 8.42
C LYS A 122 -3.91 13.18 8.10
N SER A 123 -3.21 14.29 7.86
CA SER A 123 -1.77 14.31 7.75
C SER A 123 -1.12 14.54 9.12
N SER A 124 0.14 14.15 9.24
CA SER A 124 0.98 14.55 10.36
C SER A 124 1.15 16.07 10.37
N LYS A 125 1.71 16.62 11.46
CA LYS A 125 2.10 18.04 11.51
C LYS A 125 3.11 18.41 10.40
N ALA A 126 3.89 17.45 9.89
CA ALA A 126 4.79 17.65 8.76
C ALA A 126 4.06 17.62 7.39
N GLY A 127 2.73 17.51 7.37
CA GLY A 127 1.95 17.35 6.15
C GLY A 127 2.05 15.95 5.55
N THR A 128 2.80 15.04 6.17
CA THR A 128 2.98 13.66 5.69
C THR A 128 1.64 12.93 5.76
N SER A 129 1.17 12.42 4.61
CA SER A 129 -0.06 11.64 4.55
C SER A 129 0.12 10.26 5.16
N ILE A 130 -0.97 9.60 5.55
CA ILE A 130 -0.92 8.22 6.02
C ILE A 130 -0.34 7.27 4.95
N LEU A 131 -0.64 7.55 3.69
CA LEU A 131 -0.18 6.75 2.56
C LEU A 131 1.34 6.87 2.40
N GLU A 132 1.89 8.07 2.58
CA GLU A 132 3.33 8.31 2.57
C GLU A 132 4.05 7.64 3.74
N LEU A 133 3.52 7.74 4.97
CA LEU A 133 4.10 7.02 6.11
C LEU A 133 4.09 5.51 5.88
N SER A 134 3.00 4.99 5.30
CA SER A 134 2.88 3.57 5.04
C SER A 134 3.98 3.08 4.08
N VAL A 135 4.34 3.88 3.08
CA VAL A 135 5.46 3.60 2.17
C VAL A 135 6.80 3.61 2.89
N ARG A 136 7.03 4.60 3.76
CA ARG A 136 8.29 4.74 4.49
C ARG A 136 8.54 3.52 5.39
N PHE A 137 7.52 3.13 6.16
CA PHE A 137 7.62 2.02 7.10
C PHE A 137 7.60 0.64 6.44
N ASN A 138 6.94 0.50 5.28
CA ASN A 138 6.92 -0.73 4.48
C ASN A 138 6.75 -2.02 5.30
N ASN A 139 5.70 -2.04 6.13
CA ASN A 139 5.44 -3.17 7.01
C ASN A 139 4.08 -3.82 6.69
N GLU A 140 3.82 -5.00 7.27
CA GLU A 140 2.60 -5.76 6.98
C GLU A 140 1.33 -4.95 7.28
N SER A 141 1.37 -4.13 8.32
CA SER A 141 0.27 -3.25 8.73
C SER A 141 -0.11 -2.24 7.63
N CYS A 142 0.84 -1.85 6.79
CA CYS A 142 0.65 -0.87 5.72
C CYS A 142 -0.12 -1.42 4.51
N LYS A 143 -0.09 -2.74 4.28
CA LYS A 143 -0.72 -3.35 3.08
C LYS A 143 -2.21 -3.07 2.98
N GLN A 144 -2.92 -3.01 4.11
CA GLN A 144 -4.35 -2.69 4.13
C GLN A 144 -4.63 -1.28 3.62
N ILE A 145 -3.74 -0.33 3.92
CA ILE A 145 -3.83 1.05 3.44
C ILE A 145 -3.58 1.07 1.93
N TRP A 146 -2.56 0.35 1.46
CA TRP A 146 -2.20 0.27 0.05
C TRP A 146 -3.30 -0.35 -0.80
N GLN A 147 -3.98 -1.38 -0.29
CA GLN A 147 -5.07 -2.08 -0.97
C GLN A 147 -6.36 -1.26 -1.02
N ASN A 148 -6.48 -0.19 -0.24
CA ASN A 148 -7.68 0.62 -0.23
C ASN A 148 -7.70 1.63 -1.40
N VAL A 149 -8.41 1.27 -2.47
CA VAL A 149 -8.54 2.09 -3.68
C VAL A 149 -9.03 3.51 -3.41
N LYS A 150 -9.94 3.72 -2.44
CA LYS A 150 -10.43 5.06 -2.11
C LYS A 150 -9.31 5.91 -1.52
N VAL A 151 -8.56 5.36 -0.56
CA VAL A 151 -7.41 6.04 0.05
C VAL A 151 -6.36 6.37 -1.00
N LEU A 152 -6.05 5.39 -1.87
CA LEU A 152 -5.11 5.59 -2.97
C LEU A 152 -5.55 6.76 -3.86
N LYS A 153 -6.79 6.74 -4.37
CA LYS A 153 -7.33 7.83 -5.20
C LYS A 153 -7.25 9.20 -4.54
N THR A 154 -7.50 9.27 -3.23
CA THR A 154 -7.53 10.55 -2.52
C THR A 154 -6.14 11.09 -2.18
N LEU A 155 -5.18 10.22 -1.88
CA LEU A 155 -3.90 10.64 -1.28
C LEU A 155 -2.69 10.49 -2.20
N ILE A 156 -2.79 9.77 -3.31
CA ILE A 156 -1.64 9.49 -4.18
C ILE A 156 -1.01 10.74 -4.79
N GLY A 157 -1.80 11.80 -5.01
CA GLY A 157 -1.33 13.13 -5.44
C GLY A 157 -1.09 14.12 -4.29
N HIS A 158 -1.38 13.76 -3.04
CA HIS A 158 -1.21 14.66 -1.90
C HIS A 158 0.29 14.85 -1.61
N GLN A 159 0.76 16.08 -1.77
CA GLN A 159 2.12 16.46 -1.43
C GLN A 159 2.28 16.86 0.04
N ASN A 160 3.33 16.36 0.69
CA ASN A 160 3.72 16.80 2.03
C ASN A 160 4.38 18.21 2.02
N LYS A 161 4.89 18.66 3.18
CA LYS A 161 5.56 19.97 3.28
C LYS A 161 6.83 20.10 2.44
N VAL A 162 7.50 19.00 2.10
CA VAL A 162 8.65 18.98 1.18
C VAL A 162 8.24 18.77 -0.28
N LYS A 163 6.94 18.90 -0.58
CA LYS A 163 6.35 18.76 -1.91
C LYS A 163 6.50 17.37 -2.54
N LEU A 164 6.71 16.35 -1.72
CA LEU A 164 6.74 14.95 -2.17
C LEU A 164 5.38 14.31 -1.99
N ASN A 165 4.91 13.62 -3.02
CA ASN A 165 3.74 12.75 -2.95
C ASN A 165 4.14 11.31 -2.53
N PRO A 166 3.18 10.42 -2.20
CA PRO A 166 3.49 9.05 -1.79
C PRO A 166 4.26 8.23 -2.82
N LEU A 167 4.07 8.48 -4.11
CA LEU A 167 4.81 7.80 -5.18
C LEU A 167 6.28 8.22 -5.22
N GLN A 168 6.53 9.52 -5.16
CA GLN A 168 7.89 10.07 -5.08
C GLN A 168 8.59 9.56 -3.83
N THR A 169 7.85 9.44 -2.73
CA THR A 169 8.36 8.82 -1.50
C THR A 169 8.73 7.35 -1.72
N ALA A 170 7.90 6.57 -2.41
CA ALA A 170 8.19 5.17 -2.71
C ALA A 170 9.44 5.02 -3.56
N CYS A 171 9.60 5.86 -4.58
CA CYS A 171 10.81 5.92 -5.40
C CYS A 171 12.05 6.33 -4.59
N LEU A 172 11.96 7.35 -3.72
CA LEU A 172 13.07 7.82 -2.90
C LEU A 172 13.57 6.75 -1.93
N PHE A 173 12.66 5.94 -1.37
CA PHE A 173 12.99 4.83 -0.47
C PHE A 173 13.19 3.48 -1.17
N GLY A 174 13.21 3.44 -2.51
CA GLY A 174 13.45 2.21 -3.29
C GLY A 174 12.40 1.12 -3.08
N ARG A 175 11.13 1.48 -2.84
CA ARG A 175 10.03 0.54 -2.55
C ARG A 175 9.39 -0.02 -3.82
N ASN A 176 10.17 -0.74 -4.61
CA ASN A 176 9.77 -1.24 -5.94
C ASN A 176 8.54 -2.16 -5.87
N GLU A 177 8.39 -2.94 -4.81
CA GLU A 177 7.23 -3.79 -4.56
C GLU A 177 5.93 -3.00 -4.38
N ILE A 178 5.98 -1.86 -3.69
CA ILE A 178 4.81 -0.97 -3.51
C ILE A 178 4.47 -0.32 -4.85
N LEU A 179 5.49 0.15 -5.57
CA LEU A 179 5.33 0.74 -6.90
C LEU A 179 4.66 -0.25 -7.86
N ARG A 180 5.15 -1.50 -7.95
CA ARG A 180 4.54 -2.58 -8.74
C ARG A 180 3.10 -2.83 -8.33
N PHE A 181 2.85 -2.95 -7.02
CA PHE A 181 1.53 -3.25 -6.49
C PHE A 181 0.52 -2.13 -6.84
N TRP A 182 0.88 -0.87 -6.57
CA TRP A 182 0.01 0.25 -6.87
C TRP A 182 -0.16 0.46 -8.36
N TYR A 183 0.87 0.27 -9.16
CA TYR A 183 0.77 0.37 -10.60
C TYR A 183 -0.23 -0.65 -11.18
N LYS A 184 -0.20 -1.91 -10.71
CA LYS A 184 -1.23 -2.92 -11.06
C LYS A 184 -2.64 -2.52 -10.60
N MET A 185 -2.77 -1.81 -9.48
CA MET A 185 -4.09 -1.29 -9.06
C MET A 185 -4.52 -0.05 -9.85
N MET A 186 -3.58 0.80 -10.25
CA MET A 186 -3.81 2.05 -10.99
C MET A 186 -4.02 1.82 -12.48
N SER A 187 -3.58 0.69 -13.04
CA SER A 187 -3.94 0.29 -14.41
C SER A 187 -5.47 0.10 -14.59
N MET A 188 -6.24 0.14 -13.50
CA MET A 188 -7.71 0.22 -13.53
C MET A 188 -8.25 1.66 -13.58
N PHE A 189 -7.38 2.69 -13.47
CA PHE A 189 -7.75 4.11 -13.35
C PHE A 189 -6.78 5.02 -14.12
N ASP A 190 -7.17 5.45 -15.32
CA ASP A 190 -6.32 6.24 -16.23
C ASP A 190 -5.74 7.51 -15.62
N GLU A 191 -6.52 8.23 -14.81
CA GLU A 191 -6.11 9.49 -14.15
C GLU A 191 -4.95 9.31 -13.16
N LEU A 192 -4.80 8.12 -12.56
CA LEU A 192 -3.74 7.86 -11.58
C LEU A 192 -2.43 7.42 -12.23
N ARG A 193 -2.48 6.90 -13.46
CA ARG A 193 -1.29 6.46 -14.20
C ARG A 193 -0.34 7.63 -14.47
N ALA A 194 -0.88 8.79 -14.86
CA ALA A 194 -0.09 9.98 -15.14
C ALA A 194 0.71 10.49 -13.92
N GLU A 195 0.14 10.41 -12.71
CA GLU A 195 0.82 10.81 -11.46
C GLU A 195 1.95 9.85 -11.08
N PHE A 196 1.80 8.56 -11.38
CA PHE A 196 2.86 7.56 -11.24
C PHE A 196 4.11 7.94 -12.04
N PHE A 197 3.92 8.31 -13.31
CA PHE A 197 5.03 8.69 -14.18
C PHE A 197 5.68 10.01 -13.74
N LYS A 198 4.89 11.05 -13.46
CA LYS A 198 5.45 12.32 -12.93
C LYS A 198 6.30 12.08 -11.68
N ALA A 199 5.83 11.24 -10.77
CA ALA A 199 6.52 10.95 -9.53
C ALA A 199 7.85 10.21 -9.74
N ALA A 200 7.85 9.22 -10.62
CA ALA A 200 9.04 8.45 -10.92
C ALA A 200 10.08 9.29 -11.67
N LEU A 201 9.66 10.11 -12.64
CA LEU A 201 10.53 10.93 -13.49
C LEU A 201 11.14 12.13 -12.75
N MET A 202 10.53 12.63 -11.67
CA MET A 202 11.04 13.78 -10.90
C MET A 202 12.29 13.48 -10.05
N LEU A 203 12.62 12.21 -9.83
CA LEU A 203 13.81 11.79 -9.10
C LEU A 203 14.87 11.37 -10.14
N ASN A 204 15.49 12.36 -10.79
CA ASN A 204 16.47 12.20 -11.87
C ASN A 204 17.56 11.15 -11.59
N ASP A 205 17.96 10.95 -10.32
CA ASP A 205 19.00 9.98 -9.92
C ASP A 205 18.49 8.52 -9.82
N ASN A 206 17.18 8.28 -9.89
CA ASN A 206 16.52 6.97 -9.80
C ASN A 206 15.80 6.57 -11.10
N PHE A 207 16.11 7.21 -12.24
CA PHE A 207 15.54 6.83 -13.53
C PHE A 207 15.85 5.37 -13.91
N ASN A 208 17.03 4.89 -13.49
CA ASN A 208 17.42 3.49 -13.60
C ASN A 208 16.38 2.57 -12.95
N ASN A 209 15.72 2.96 -11.86
CA ASN A 209 14.69 2.13 -11.22
C ASN A 209 13.41 2.04 -12.06
N ILE A 210 13.09 3.03 -12.91
CA ILE A 210 11.93 2.97 -13.82
C ILE A 210 12.25 2.11 -15.03
N VAL A 211 13.47 2.26 -15.56
CA VAL A 211 13.99 1.44 -16.64
C VAL A 211 14.08 -0.01 -16.16
N GLU A 212 14.68 -0.27 -15.00
CA GLU A 212 14.70 -1.58 -14.33
C GLU A 212 13.29 -2.07 -14.04
N LEU A 213 12.37 -1.24 -13.54
CA LEU A 213 10.98 -1.65 -13.34
C LEU A 213 10.30 -2.04 -14.67
N ALA A 214 10.57 -1.30 -15.75
CA ALA A 214 10.03 -1.59 -17.07
C ALA A 214 10.67 -2.86 -17.66
N GLU A 215 11.98 -3.02 -17.55
CA GLU A 215 12.74 -4.22 -17.94
C GLU A 215 12.33 -5.44 -17.12
N GLU A 216 12.17 -5.31 -15.81
CA GLU A 216 11.68 -6.37 -14.93
C GLU A 216 10.21 -6.71 -15.21
N LEU A 217 9.36 -5.76 -15.60
CA LEU A 217 8.00 -6.05 -16.04
C LEU A 217 8.00 -6.83 -17.37
N ILE A 218 8.89 -6.48 -18.30
CA ILE A 218 9.12 -7.24 -19.54
C ILE A 218 9.65 -8.65 -19.24
N ASP A 219 10.64 -8.79 -18.35
CA ASP A 219 11.29 -10.06 -17.99
C ASP A 219 10.38 -10.96 -17.14
N PHE A 220 9.58 -10.38 -16.23
CA PHE A 220 8.58 -11.10 -15.44
C PHE A 220 7.50 -11.73 -16.34
N GLU A 221 7.20 -11.15 -17.50
CA GLU A 221 6.31 -11.77 -18.49
C GLU A 221 6.96 -12.87 -19.33
N ALA A 222 8.28 -12.82 -19.49
CA ALA A 222 9.03 -13.88 -20.13
C ALA A 222 9.03 -15.19 -19.31
N CYS A 223 8.86 -15.09 -17.98
CA CYS A 223 8.87 -16.23 -17.05
C CYS A 223 7.50 -16.48 -16.36
N GLU A 224 6.84 -17.58 -16.73
CA GLU A 224 5.81 -18.29 -15.94
C GLU A 224 4.51 -17.57 -15.49
N THR A 225 3.80 -16.88 -16.40
CA THR A 225 2.37 -16.55 -16.21
C THR A 225 1.47 -17.17 -17.27
N THR A 226 0.15 -17.24 -17.01
CA THR A 226 -0.82 -17.78 -17.97
C THR A 226 -0.92 -16.88 -19.22
N GLU A 227 -1.31 -17.43 -20.39
CA GLU A 227 -1.33 -16.67 -21.66
C GLU A 227 -2.18 -15.38 -21.62
N ASP A 228 -3.18 -15.30 -20.73
CA ASP A 228 -4.03 -14.11 -20.58
C ASP A 228 -3.35 -13.03 -19.70
N ASP A 229 -2.58 -13.40 -18.67
CA ASP A 229 -1.82 -12.45 -17.82
C ASP A 229 -0.65 -11.76 -18.58
N LYS A 230 -0.15 -12.41 -19.63
CA LYS A 230 0.95 -11.94 -20.52
C LYS A 230 0.56 -10.86 -21.52
N PHE A 231 -0.73 -10.62 -21.70
CA PHE A 231 -1.19 -9.57 -22.61
C PHE A 231 -1.47 -8.28 -21.86
N ASP A 232 -2.00 -8.41 -20.64
CA ASP A 232 -2.24 -7.28 -19.76
C ASP A 232 -0.93 -6.62 -19.35
N SER A 233 0.13 -7.39 -19.03
CA SER A 233 1.40 -6.81 -18.56
C SER A 233 2.25 -6.18 -19.70
N LEU A 234 2.18 -6.68 -20.94
CA LEU A 234 2.82 -6.08 -22.13
C LEU A 234 2.12 -4.79 -22.56
N ASP A 235 0.78 -4.76 -22.51
CA ASP A 235 -0.01 -3.56 -22.80
C ASP A 235 0.29 -2.46 -21.78
N ILE A 236 0.47 -2.87 -20.52
CA ILE A 236 0.89 -2.07 -19.39
C ILE A 236 2.34 -1.55 -19.58
N ALA A 237 3.30 -2.40 -19.96
CA ALA A 237 4.68 -2.00 -20.22
C ALA A 237 4.80 -1.04 -21.43
N GLN A 238 4.05 -1.29 -22.51
CA GLN A 238 3.97 -0.35 -23.64
C GLN A 238 3.39 0.99 -23.23
N LEU A 239 2.34 0.99 -22.41
CA LEU A 239 1.74 2.21 -21.91
C LEU A 239 2.72 2.98 -21.01
N ILE A 240 3.47 2.30 -20.14
CA ILE A 240 4.56 2.88 -19.33
C ILE A 240 5.55 3.63 -20.20
N MET A 241 6.06 2.96 -21.23
CA MET A 241 7.13 3.54 -22.04
C MET A 241 6.62 4.67 -22.93
N LYS A 242 5.37 4.56 -23.43
CA LYS A 242 4.71 5.63 -24.19
C LYS A 242 4.51 6.89 -23.35
N ASP A 243 3.96 6.76 -22.14
CA ASP A 243 3.72 7.90 -21.24
C ASP A 243 5.05 8.54 -20.78
N ALA A 244 6.08 7.72 -20.53
CA ALA A 244 7.42 8.21 -20.19
C ALA A 244 8.07 8.98 -21.36
N LEU A 245 7.88 8.52 -22.60
CA LEU A 245 8.37 9.20 -23.81
C LEU A 245 7.65 10.54 -24.04
N GLU A 246 6.31 10.56 -23.97
CA GLU A 246 5.52 11.78 -24.13
C GLU A 246 5.95 12.87 -23.12
N TYR A 247 6.21 12.46 -21.88
CA TYR A 247 6.73 13.37 -20.87
C TYR A 247 8.16 13.85 -21.18
N ALA A 248 9.07 12.93 -21.53
CA ALA A 248 10.45 13.26 -21.91
C ALA A 248 10.51 14.23 -23.11
N GLU A 249 9.54 14.16 -24.02
CA GLU A 249 9.40 15.10 -25.13
C GLU A 249 8.92 16.49 -24.69
N SER A 250 8.14 16.56 -23.62
CA SER A 250 7.63 17.83 -23.06
C SER A 250 8.63 18.57 -22.17
N TYR A 251 9.70 17.90 -21.71
CA TYR A 251 10.68 18.46 -20.77
C TYR A 251 11.98 18.86 -21.48
N LYS A 252 12.30 20.16 -21.50
CA LYS A 252 13.41 20.72 -22.30
C LYS A 252 14.81 20.22 -21.91
N ASP A 253 15.02 19.91 -20.64
CA ASP A 253 16.33 19.54 -20.08
C ASP A 253 16.45 18.04 -19.78
N PHE A 254 15.65 17.21 -20.47
CA PHE A 254 15.64 15.76 -20.26
C PHE A 254 16.87 15.09 -20.88
N ASP A 255 17.45 14.11 -20.19
CA ASP A 255 18.64 13.40 -20.66
C ASP A 255 18.36 12.68 -22.01
N PRO A 256 19.07 13.04 -23.10
CA PRO A 256 18.89 12.41 -24.40
C PRO A 256 19.19 10.91 -24.42
N ALA A 257 20.09 10.42 -23.56
CA ALA A 257 20.44 9.00 -23.47
C ALA A 257 19.26 8.18 -22.92
N ILE A 258 18.60 8.69 -21.89
CA ILE A 258 17.41 8.09 -21.29
C ILE A 258 16.25 8.08 -22.29
N LYS A 259 16.04 9.19 -23.01
CA LYS A 259 15.02 9.27 -24.07
C LYS A 259 15.23 8.20 -25.14
N LYS A 260 16.49 7.99 -25.57
CA LYS A 260 16.84 6.96 -26.55
C LYS A 260 16.57 5.55 -26.03
N LEU A 261 16.86 5.29 -24.75
CA LEU A 261 16.60 4.00 -24.11
C LEU A 261 15.09 3.70 -24.01
N LEU A 262 14.28 4.67 -23.60
CA LEU A 262 12.81 4.53 -23.60
C LEU A 262 12.26 4.22 -25.00
N GLN A 263 12.79 4.88 -26.03
CA GLN A 263 12.42 4.61 -27.42
C GLN A 263 12.76 3.16 -27.82
N GLN A 264 13.93 2.67 -27.42
CA GLN A 264 14.37 1.30 -27.68
C GLN A 264 13.46 0.28 -26.98
N LEU A 265 13.18 0.47 -25.69
CA LEU A 265 12.30 -0.40 -24.91
C LEU A 265 10.87 -0.40 -25.46
N THR A 266 10.35 0.75 -25.89
CA THR A 266 9.02 0.86 -26.53
C THR A 266 8.93 0.04 -27.82
N ASN A 267 10.01 0.06 -28.61
CA ASN A 267 10.08 -0.72 -29.84
C ASN A 267 10.17 -2.23 -29.52
N GLN A 268 11.01 -2.61 -28.54
CA GLN A 268 11.17 -4.01 -28.11
C GLN A 268 9.86 -4.60 -27.55
N THR A 269 9.12 -3.86 -26.74
CA THR A 269 7.79 -4.29 -26.26
C THR A 269 6.76 -4.38 -27.39
N SER A 270 6.82 -3.50 -28.39
CA SER A 270 5.97 -3.55 -29.59
C SER A 270 6.24 -4.81 -30.43
N GLU A 271 7.52 -5.18 -30.58
CA GLU A 271 7.96 -6.40 -31.24
C GLU A 271 7.59 -7.66 -30.45
N ALA A 272 7.74 -7.66 -29.13
CA ALA A 272 7.32 -8.76 -28.26
C ALA A 272 5.80 -8.99 -28.36
N ARG A 273 4.99 -7.93 -28.31
CA ARG A 273 3.53 -8.00 -28.42
C ARG A 273 3.07 -8.53 -29.78
N THR A 274 3.67 -8.08 -30.88
CA THR A 274 3.34 -8.60 -32.21
C THR A 274 3.68 -10.09 -32.33
N THR A 275 4.81 -10.51 -31.77
CA THR A 275 5.22 -11.93 -31.75
C THR A 275 4.27 -12.80 -30.91
N THR A 276 3.88 -12.35 -29.72
CA THR A 276 2.94 -13.03 -28.82
C THR A 276 1.52 -13.06 -29.41
N CYS A 277 1.06 -11.96 -30.02
CA CYS A 277 -0.22 -11.87 -30.73
C CYS A 277 -0.29 -12.82 -31.94
N CYS A 278 0.79 -12.90 -32.74
CA CYS A 278 0.91 -13.86 -33.83
C CYS A 278 0.80 -15.31 -33.33
N ASN A 279 1.40 -15.63 -32.19
CA ASN A 279 1.30 -16.96 -31.58
C ASN A 279 -0.12 -17.24 -31.05
N ARG A 280 -0.78 -16.30 -30.38
CA ARG A 280 -2.18 -16.43 -29.92
C ARG A 280 -3.13 -16.65 -31.09
N HIS A 281 -3.03 -15.85 -32.16
CA HIS A 281 -3.83 -16.07 -33.37
C HIS A 281 -3.52 -17.42 -34.04
N ARG A 282 -2.29 -17.91 -33.99
CA ARG A 282 -1.91 -19.22 -34.53
C ARG A 282 -2.50 -20.37 -33.70
N VAL A 283 -2.48 -20.26 -32.37
CA VAL A 283 -3.09 -21.23 -31.44
C VAL A 283 -4.62 -21.21 -31.55
N GLN A 284 -5.23 -20.04 -31.58
CA GLN A 284 -6.67 -19.87 -31.74
C GLN A 284 -7.15 -20.39 -33.11
N ARG A 285 -6.41 -20.13 -34.19
CA ARG A 285 -6.67 -20.73 -35.52
C ARG A 285 -6.51 -22.25 -35.51
N ARG A 286 -5.54 -22.81 -34.76
CA ARG A 286 -5.40 -24.27 -34.59
C ARG A 286 -6.59 -24.86 -33.84
N ARG A 287 -7.08 -24.20 -32.79
CA ARG A 287 -8.25 -24.62 -32.00
C ARG A 287 -9.53 -24.61 -32.84
N ILE A 288 -9.79 -23.51 -33.57
CA ILE A 288 -10.92 -23.40 -34.50
C ILE A 288 -10.87 -24.51 -35.58
N ARG A 289 -9.70 -24.79 -36.15
CA ARG A 289 -9.54 -25.88 -37.14
C ARG A 289 -9.82 -27.25 -36.53
N TYR A 290 -9.42 -27.48 -35.29
CA TYR A 290 -9.65 -28.74 -34.57
C TYR A 290 -11.14 -28.97 -34.29
N ASP A 291 -11.83 -27.95 -33.77
CA ASP A 291 -13.28 -28.02 -33.49
C ASP A 291 -14.11 -28.17 -34.76
N THR A 292 -13.67 -27.53 -35.85
CA THR A 292 -14.29 -27.68 -37.18
C THR A 292 -14.17 -29.13 -37.68
N LYS A 293 -12.99 -29.75 -37.54
CA LYS A 293 -12.78 -31.16 -37.92
C LYS A 293 -13.65 -32.11 -37.08
N LEU A 294 -13.74 -31.88 -35.77
CA LEU A 294 -14.59 -32.66 -34.86
C LEU A 294 -16.08 -32.56 -35.26
N ASN A 295 -16.56 -31.37 -35.61
CA ASN A 295 -17.94 -31.17 -36.04
C ASN A 295 -18.24 -31.84 -37.39
N ILE A 296 -17.28 -31.86 -38.32
CA ILE A 296 -17.41 -32.59 -39.59
C ILE A 296 -17.47 -34.11 -39.34
N GLN A 297 -16.63 -34.63 -38.45
CA GLN A 297 -16.65 -36.05 -38.07
C GLN A 297 -17.94 -36.46 -37.35
N ARG A 298 -18.51 -35.56 -36.52
CA ARG A 298 -19.81 -35.80 -35.89
C ARG A 298 -20.92 -35.86 -36.93
N LYS A 299 -20.98 -34.89 -37.86
CA LYS A 299 -22.02 -34.85 -38.92
C LYS A 299 -21.96 -36.04 -39.89
N SER A 300 -20.76 -36.52 -40.23
CA SER A 300 -20.59 -37.71 -41.08
C SER A 300 -21.12 -38.97 -40.41
N ARG A 301 -20.82 -39.17 -39.12
CA ARG A 301 -21.39 -40.29 -38.33
C ARG A 301 -22.92 -40.22 -38.21
N THR A 302 -23.49 -39.02 -38.09
CA THR A 302 -24.96 -38.85 -38.06
C THR A 302 -25.61 -39.20 -39.40
N ASN A 303 -24.94 -38.89 -40.52
CA ASN A 303 -25.42 -39.21 -41.86
C ASN A 303 -25.26 -40.70 -42.20
N GLU A 304 -24.19 -41.36 -41.74
CA GLU A 304 -24.04 -42.82 -41.86
C GLU A 304 -25.16 -43.55 -41.12
N LYS A 305 -25.46 -43.14 -39.88
CA LYS A 305 -26.59 -43.70 -39.11
C LYS A 305 -27.94 -43.54 -39.79
N ARG A 306 -28.16 -42.44 -40.52
CA ARG A 306 -29.39 -42.19 -41.29
C ARG A 306 -29.48 -42.97 -42.60
N ARG A 307 -28.36 -43.46 -43.13
CA ARG A 307 -28.33 -44.30 -44.34
C ARG A 307 -28.45 -45.79 -44.04
N SER A 308 -28.20 -46.18 -42.80
CA SER A 308 -28.37 -47.55 -42.29
C SER A 308 -29.74 -47.81 -41.66
N GLN A 309 -30.67 -46.85 -41.74
CA GLN A 309 -32.09 -46.98 -41.41
C GLN A 309 -32.89 -46.90 -42.71
#